data_AF-D2VNW5-F1
#
_entry.id   AF-D2VNW5-F1
#
_cell.length_a   1.000
_cell.length_b   1.000
_cell.length_c   1.000
_cell.angle_alpha   90.00
_cell.angle_beta   90.00
_cell.angle_gamma   90.00
#
_symmetry.space_group_name_H-M   'P 1'
#
loop_
_entity.id
_entity.type
_entity.pdbx_description
1 polymer ?
#
loop_
_entity_poly.entity_id
_entity_poly.type
_entity_poly.pdbx_seq_one_letter_code
_entity_poly.pdbx_strand_id
1 'polypeptide(L)'
;MYGQFTIVILNFLKFNIVENLAHLYGTQPWHWYFTQGFPVMLLTHFPLYVWINFVNREYSRKYWKLNCVILLPVLVYSLQAHKEFRFIYPILPLCFISIGDFIHNKVHITDRGYRLLLVIMTIVQLGAVFYLGRIHQSAPIKVVNHLRSESQQFFKQQLPVTGQEKDMVVHLLMPCHHLPGHAFLFEGRQSTRHIKLFHLDCSPFDGDDSQADRFYNNPLEFVQKVSKTHKEAHYVVMYDHHSVQSVAEFLIQQHNFTLHQRFFHMHLTHDSRIGRQIIILKKN
;
A
#
# COMPACT_ATOMS: atom_id res chain seq x y z
N MET A 1 21.77 7.04 13.87
CA MET A 1 22.31 8.10 12.98
C MET A 1 23.46 7.51 12.16
N TYR A 2 23.59 7.87 10.89
CA TYR A 2 24.37 7.16 9.86
C TYR A 2 25.90 7.05 10.05
N GLY A 3 26.49 7.53 11.16
CA GLY A 3 27.93 7.40 11.45
C GLY A 3 28.88 8.17 10.54
N GLN A 4 28.38 8.82 9.49
CA GLN A 4 29.14 9.60 8.52
C GLN A 4 28.34 10.83 8.05
N PHE A 5 29.06 11.89 7.65
CA PHE A 5 28.42 13.03 7.01
C PHE A 5 27.76 12.57 5.72
N THR A 6 26.46 12.83 5.59
CA THR A 6 25.66 12.37 4.47
C THR A 6 24.79 13.51 3.95
N ILE A 7 24.89 13.76 2.65
CA ILE A 7 24.00 14.67 1.94
C ILE A 7 22.89 13.82 1.32
N VAL A 8 21.70 13.85 1.94
CA VAL A 8 20.56 13.00 1.55
C VAL A 8 20.19 13.15 0.08
N ILE A 9 20.25 14.38 -0.46
CA ILE A 9 19.93 14.66 -1.87
C ILE A 9 20.91 13.94 -2.82
N LEU A 10 22.21 13.95 -2.51
CA LEU A 10 23.21 13.28 -3.35
C LEU A 10 23.06 11.76 -3.29
N ASN A 11 22.77 11.20 -2.11
CA ASN A 11 22.48 9.77 -1.99
C ASN A 11 21.20 9.38 -2.72
N PHE A 12 20.17 10.24 -2.69
CA PHE A 12 18.95 10.03 -3.46
C PHE A 12 19.24 9.99 -4.97
N LEU A 13 20.01 10.96 -5.48
CA LEU A 13 20.39 10.99 -6.89
C LEU A 13 21.25 9.78 -7.27
N LYS A 14 22.22 9.42 -6.42
CA LYS A 14 23.06 8.24 -6.62
C LYS A 14 22.21 6.97 -6.69
N PHE A 15 21.35 6.73 -5.70
CA PHE A 15 20.53 5.53 -5.63
C PHE A 15 19.48 5.42 -6.75
N ASN A 16 18.75 6.51 -7.01
CA ASN A 16 17.61 6.47 -7.94
C ASN A 16 18.01 6.71 -9.40
N ILE A 17 19.04 7.53 -9.66
CA ILE A 17 19.43 7.92 -11.02
C ILE A 17 20.69 7.17 -11.46
N VAL A 18 21.75 7.17 -10.65
CA VAL A 18 23.05 6.58 -11.05
C VAL A 18 23.02 5.06 -10.97
N GLU A 19 22.58 4.52 -9.84
CA GLU A 19 22.53 3.08 -9.58
C GLU A 19 21.22 2.45 -10.09
N ASN A 20 20.20 3.28 -10.41
CA ASN A 20 18.89 2.86 -10.90
C ASN A 20 18.24 1.76 -10.06
N LEU A 21 18.56 1.63 -8.77
CA LEU A 21 18.07 0.56 -7.89
C LEU A 21 16.57 0.65 -7.61
N ALA A 22 15.93 1.75 -8.03
CA ALA A 22 14.49 1.92 -7.93
C ALA A 22 13.70 0.82 -8.68
N HIS A 23 14.27 0.18 -9.72
CA HIS A 23 13.62 -0.93 -10.43
C HIS A 23 13.29 -2.13 -9.53
N LEU A 24 14.00 -2.29 -8.40
CA LEU A 24 13.78 -3.36 -7.42
C LEU A 24 12.39 -3.25 -6.75
N TYR A 25 11.77 -2.07 -6.76
CA TYR A 25 10.43 -1.84 -6.25
C TYR A 25 9.34 -1.95 -7.34
N GLY A 26 9.67 -2.57 -8.47
CA GLY A 26 8.81 -2.73 -9.64
C GLY A 26 8.99 -1.61 -10.67
N THR A 27 8.65 -1.91 -11.93
CA THR A 27 8.78 -0.97 -13.04
C THR A 27 7.45 -0.77 -13.74
N GLN A 28 7.20 0.44 -14.23
CA GLN A 28 6.03 0.75 -15.05
C GLN A 28 6.46 1.33 -16.41
N PRO A 29 5.66 1.15 -17.47
CA PRO A 29 5.93 1.74 -18.78
C PRO A 29 6.17 3.25 -18.71
N TRP A 30 6.94 3.80 -19.66
CA TRP A 30 7.24 5.25 -19.70
C TRP A 30 5.96 6.10 -19.73
N HIS A 31 4.91 5.65 -20.41
CA HIS A 31 3.66 6.39 -20.56
C HIS A 31 2.76 6.32 -19.30
N TRP A 32 3.13 5.58 -18.26
CA TRP A 32 2.27 5.28 -17.12
C TRP A 32 1.72 6.55 -16.44
N TYR A 33 2.54 7.59 -16.26
CA TYR A 33 2.05 8.84 -15.69
C TYR A 33 1.01 9.53 -16.58
N PHE A 34 1.15 9.48 -17.91
CA PHE A 34 0.18 10.07 -18.84
C PHE A 34 -1.12 9.27 -18.90
N THR A 35 -1.03 7.94 -18.90
CA THR A 35 -2.20 7.07 -19.10
C THR A 35 -2.94 6.71 -17.82
N GLN A 36 -2.26 6.67 -16.68
CA GLN A 36 -2.81 6.20 -15.40
C GLN A 36 -2.52 7.17 -14.26
N GLY A 37 -1.25 7.49 -14.03
CA GLY A 37 -0.80 8.26 -12.86
C GLY A 37 -1.52 9.61 -12.70
N PHE A 38 -1.40 10.46 -13.71
CA PHE A 38 -1.97 11.80 -13.73
C PHE A 38 -3.52 11.79 -13.82
N PRO A 39 -4.16 10.95 -14.67
CA PRO A 39 -5.62 10.80 -14.66
C PRO A 39 -6.19 10.39 -13.30
N VAL A 40 -5.59 9.39 -12.64
CA VAL A 40 -6.08 8.88 -11.34
C VAL A 40 -6.01 9.95 -10.25
N MET A 41 -4.97 10.78 -10.24
CA MET A 41 -4.82 11.84 -9.24
C MET A 41 -5.90 12.92 -9.32
N LEU A 42 -6.35 13.28 -10.53
CA LEU A 42 -7.42 14.25 -10.73
C LEU A 42 -8.81 13.60 -10.71
N LEU A 43 -8.87 12.27 -10.86
CA LEU A 43 -10.07 11.45 -10.87
C LEU A 43 -11.14 12.07 -11.80
N THR A 44 -12.32 12.43 -11.28
CA THR A 44 -13.39 13.03 -12.10
C THR A 44 -13.03 14.39 -12.69
N HIS A 45 -12.06 15.12 -12.12
CA HIS A 45 -11.64 16.43 -12.62
C HIS A 45 -10.70 16.33 -13.82
N PHE A 46 -10.16 15.15 -14.13
CA PHE A 46 -9.19 15.00 -15.21
C PHE A 46 -9.72 15.45 -16.59
N PRO A 47 -10.91 14.99 -17.05
CA PRO A 47 -11.44 15.43 -18.34
C PRO A 47 -11.68 16.94 -18.40
N LEU A 48 -12.15 17.52 -17.29
CA LEU A 48 -12.39 18.96 -17.17
C LEU A 48 -11.07 19.73 -17.25
N TYR A 49 -10.04 19.30 -16.53
CA TYR A 49 -8.70 19.88 -16.61
C TYR A 49 -8.16 19.86 -18.05
N VAL A 50 -8.28 18.72 -18.73
CA VAL A 50 -7.80 18.58 -20.11
C VAL A 50 -8.55 19.52 -21.06
N TRP A 51 -9.88 19.56 -20.95
CA TRP A 51 -10.69 20.44 -21.80
C TRP A 51 -10.36 21.92 -21.56
N ILE A 52 -10.23 22.36 -20.30
CA ILE A 52 -9.89 23.75 -19.96
C ILE A 52 -8.49 24.12 -20.50
N ASN A 53 -7.50 23.25 -20.31
CA ASN A 53 -6.10 23.62 -20.54
C ASN A 53 -5.59 23.33 -21.96
N PHE A 54 -6.23 22.43 -22.71
CA PHE A 54 -5.77 22.02 -24.03
C PHE A 54 -6.80 22.19 -25.14
N VAL A 55 -8.11 22.26 -24.83
CA VAL A 55 -9.17 22.42 -25.84
C VAL A 55 -9.70 23.87 -25.86
N ASN A 56 -9.93 24.46 -24.69
CA ASN A 56 -10.41 25.82 -24.57
C ASN A 56 -9.27 26.82 -24.88
N ARG A 57 -9.35 27.49 -26.04
CA ARG A 57 -8.30 28.39 -26.54
C ARG A 57 -8.00 29.58 -25.61
N GLU A 58 -9.01 30.12 -24.93
CA GLU A 58 -8.86 31.25 -23.99
C GLU A 58 -8.01 30.81 -22.78
N TYR A 59 -8.41 29.70 -22.15
CA TYR A 59 -7.77 29.20 -20.94
C TYR A 59 -6.42 28.53 -21.22
N SER A 60 -6.29 27.83 -22.34
CA SER A 60 -5.01 27.24 -22.78
C SER A 60 -3.93 28.32 -22.93
N ARG A 61 -4.27 29.47 -23.53
CA ARG A 61 -3.37 30.63 -23.63
C ARG A 61 -3.15 31.32 -22.29
N LYS A 62 -4.15 31.40 -21.42
CA LYS A 62 -3.99 32.00 -20.08
C LYS A 62 -3.04 31.18 -19.20
N TYR A 63 -3.14 29.85 -19.23
CA TYR A 63 -2.46 28.94 -18.32
C TYR A 63 -1.26 28.20 -18.94
N TRP A 64 -0.81 28.55 -20.14
CA TRP A 64 0.28 27.83 -20.83
C TRP A 64 1.54 27.67 -19.97
N LYS A 65 1.98 28.73 -19.27
CA LYS A 65 3.15 28.68 -18.38
C LYS A 65 2.95 27.72 -17.21
N LEU A 66 1.76 27.75 -16.61
CA LEU A 66 1.40 26.85 -15.51
C LEU A 66 1.37 25.40 -15.99
N ASN A 67 0.83 25.14 -17.18
CA ASN A 67 0.82 23.81 -17.77
C ASN A 67 2.24 23.31 -18.10
N CYS A 68 3.17 24.18 -18.50
CA CYS A 68 4.59 23.81 -18.61
C CYS A 68 5.17 23.36 -17.25
N VAL A 69 4.87 24.09 -16.16
CA VAL A 69 5.33 23.74 -14.81
C VAL A 69 4.72 22.41 -14.33
N ILE A 70 3.47 22.12 -14.69
CA ILE A 70 2.79 20.85 -14.33
C ILE A 70 3.32 19.67 -15.16
N LEU A 71 3.46 19.86 -16.48
CA LEU A 71 3.82 18.78 -17.40
C LEU A 71 5.31 18.44 -17.39
N LEU A 72 6.19 19.38 -17.02
CA LEU A 72 7.63 19.13 -16.97
C LEU A 72 7.98 18.03 -15.94
N PRO A 73 7.53 18.07 -14.67
CA PRO A 73 7.72 16.96 -13.73
C PRO A 73 7.12 15.64 -14.22
N VAL A 74 5.93 15.67 -14.84
CA VAL A 74 5.29 14.46 -15.41
C VAL A 74 6.20 13.84 -16.48
N LEU A 75 6.76 14.65 -17.38
CA LEU A 75 7.66 14.20 -18.43
C LEU A 75 8.97 13.66 -17.85
N VAL A 76 9.62 14.41 -16.96
CA VAL A 76 10.91 14.02 -16.37
C VAL A 76 10.78 12.73 -15.57
N TYR A 77 9.78 12.62 -14.69
CA TYR A 77 9.58 11.40 -13.90
C TYR A 77 9.06 10.22 -14.74
N SER A 78 8.50 10.45 -15.93
CA SER A 78 8.13 9.37 -16.85
C SER A 78 9.33 8.59 -17.38
N LEU A 79 10.52 9.19 -17.38
CA LEU A 79 11.77 8.55 -17.79
C LEU A 79 12.29 7.56 -16.74
N GLN A 80 11.86 7.66 -15.48
CA GLN A 80 12.29 6.76 -14.42
C GLN A 80 11.63 5.39 -14.57
N ALA A 81 12.38 4.30 -14.36
CA ALA A 81 11.85 2.94 -14.45
C ALA A 81 10.74 2.69 -13.41
N HIS A 82 10.99 3.10 -12.17
CA HIS A 82 10.02 3.06 -11.08
C HIS A 82 9.25 4.36 -10.95
N LYS A 83 7.92 4.26 -10.79
CA LYS A 83 7.01 5.39 -10.73
C LYS A 83 6.06 5.23 -9.56
N GLU A 84 5.81 6.34 -8.88
CA GLU A 84 4.87 6.42 -7.78
C GLU A 84 4.04 7.70 -7.87
N PHE A 85 2.81 7.66 -7.35
CA PHE A 85 1.94 8.84 -7.29
C PHE A 85 2.57 9.99 -6.48
N ARG A 86 3.34 9.67 -5.42
CA ARG A 86 3.96 10.68 -4.55
C ARG A 86 4.97 11.60 -5.26
N PHE A 87 5.62 11.14 -6.32
CA PHE A 87 6.63 11.94 -7.04
C PHE A 87 6.00 13.11 -7.79
N ILE A 88 4.80 12.92 -8.35
CA ILE A 88 4.05 13.98 -9.04
C ILE A 88 2.99 14.63 -8.16
N TYR A 89 2.76 14.14 -6.93
CA TYR A 89 1.77 14.70 -6.00
C TYR A 89 1.80 16.23 -5.83
N PRO A 90 2.99 16.89 -5.78
CA PRO A 90 3.05 18.34 -5.66
C PRO A 90 2.38 19.15 -6.78
N ILE A 91 2.13 18.55 -7.96
CA ILE A 91 1.45 19.26 -9.07
C ILE A 91 -0.07 19.32 -8.91
N LEU A 92 -0.64 18.52 -8.01
CA LEU A 92 -2.08 18.39 -7.84
C LEU A 92 -2.77 19.72 -7.49
N PRO A 93 -2.28 20.52 -6.51
CA PRO A 93 -2.85 21.83 -6.22
C PRO A 93 -2.78 22.80 -7.41
N LEU A 94 -1.73 22.73 -8.22
CA LEU A 94 -1.54 23.60 -9.38
C LEU A 94 -2.60 23.34 -10.46
N CYS A 95 -2.98 22.08 -10.65
CA CYS A 95 -4.05 21.72 -11.59
C CYS A 95 -5.38 22.39 -11.22
N PHE A 96 -5.68 22.44 -9.91
CA PHE A 96 -6.92 23.03 -9.40
C PHE A 96 -7.01 24.56 -9.54
N ILE A 97 -5.90 25.26 -9.75
CA ILE A 97 -5.91 26.72 -10.00
C ILE A 97 -6.72 27.03 -11.26
N SER A 98 -6.39 26.35 -12.38
CA SER A 98 -7.08 26.56 -13.67
C SER A 98 -8.54 26.12 -13.62
N ILE A 99 -8.83 25.04 -12.91
CA ILE A 99 -10.19 24.50 -12.75
C ILE A 99 -11.05 25.46 -11.90
N GLY A 100 -10.51 25.93 -10.78
CA GLY A 100 -11.21 26.85 -9.88
C GLY A 100 -11.53 28.18 -10.55
N ASP A 101 -10.58 28.76 -11.28
CA ASP A 101 -10.79 29.99 -12.05
C ASP A 101 -11.85 29.82 -13.14
N PHE A 102 -11.86 28.70 -13.85
CA PHE A 102 -12.89 28.40 -14.85
C PHE A 102 -14.27 28.28 -14.22
N ILE A 103 -14.40 27.52 -13.13
CA ILE A 103 -15.66 27.35 -12.41
C ILE A 103 -16.15 28.71 -11.88
N HIS A 104 -15.26 29.52 -11.31
CA HIS A 104 -15.64 30.82 -10.77
C HIS A 104 -16.15 31.80 -11.83
N ASN A 105 -15.46 31.89 -12.99
CA ASN A 105 -15.74 32.93 -13.98
C ASN A 105 -16.70 32.52 -15.09
N LYS A 106 -16.78 31.23 -15.43
CA LYS A 106 -17.56 30.74 -16.58
C LYS A 106 -18.72 29.85 -16.20
N VAL A 107 -18.70 29.24 -15.01
CA VAL A 107 -19.82 28.42 -14.53
C VAL A 107 -20.78 29.30 -13.74
N HIS A 108 -21.86 29.73 -14.40
CA HIS A 108 -22.96 30.37 -13.71
C HIS A 108 -23.81 29.30 -13.01
N ILE A 109 -23.99 29.44 -11.69
CA ILE A 109 -24.76 28.49 -10.85
C ILE A 109 -26.22 28.32 -11.32
N THR A 110 -26.74 29.30 -12.07
CA THR A 110 -28.06 29.27 -12.70
C THR A 110 -28.15 28.31 -13.88
N ASP A 111 -27.04 27.93 -14.52
CA ASP A 111 -27.03 26.92 -15.57
C ASP A 111 -27.22 25.51 -14.95
N ARG A 112 -28.36 24.91 -15.27
CA ARG A 112 -28.75 23.59 -14.76
C ARG A 112 -27.77 22.49 -15.20
N GLY A 113 -27.19 22.60 -16.40
CA GLY A 113 -26.29 21.60 -16.95
C GLY A 113 -24.97 21.51 -16.19
N TYR A 114 -24.28 22.64 -16.04
CA TYR A 114 -23.04 22.70 -15.28
C TYR A 114 -23.24 22.36 -13.80
N ARG A 115 -24.34 22.82 -13.20
CA ARG A 115 -24.67 22.48 -11.82
C ARG A 115 -24.85 20.97 -11.64
N LEU A 116 -25.57 20.32 -12.54
CA LEU A 116 -25.76 18.86 -12.49
C LEU A 116 -24.41 18.13 -12.64
N LEU A 117 -23.56 18.57 -13.57
CA LEU A 117 -22.22 17.99 -13.77
C LEU A 117 -21.37 18.10 -12.50
N LEU A 118 -21.30 19.27 -11.87
CA LEU A 118 -20.53 19.47 -10.63
C LEU A 118 -21.04 18.63 -9.47
N VAL A 119 -22.37 18.49 -9.34
CA VAL A 119 -22.99 17.62 -8.33
C VAL A 119 -22.60 16.17 -8.57
N ILE A 120 -22.68 15.67 -9.81
CA ILE A 120 -22.28 14.30 -10.16
C ILE A 120 -20.80 14.09 -9.85
N MET A 121 -19.92 14.99 -10.29
CA MET A 121 -18.49 14.90 -10.02
C MET A 121 -18.20 14.83 -8.52
N THR A 122 -18.88 15.65 -7.73
CA THR A 122 -18.73 15.68 -6.26
C THR A 122 -19.20 14.38 -5.62
N ILE A 123 -20.36 13.86 -6.02
CA ILE A 123 -20.90 12.58 -5.50
C ILE A 123 -19.93 11.43 -5.79
N VAL A 124 -19.42 11.35 -7.03
CA VAL A 124 -18.46 10.32 -7.41
C VAL A 124 -17.16 10.43 -6.59
N GLN A 125 -16.67 11.65 -6.36
CA GLN A 125 -15.49 11.88 -5.52
C GLN A 125 -15.71 11.47 -4.06
N LEU A 126 -16.85 11.85 -3.46
CA LEU A 126 -17.19 11.43 -2.10
C LEU A 126 -17.32 9.91 -1.99
N GLY A 127 -17.93 9.28 -3.00
CA GLY A 127 -18.00 7.82 -3.10
C GLY A 127 -16.61 7.18 -3.19
N ALA A 128 -15.71 7.73 -4.01
CA ALA A 128 -14.34 7.27 -4.14
C ALA A 128 -13.55 7.44 -2.83
N VAL A 129 -13.65 8.59 -2.16
CA VAL A 129 -13.01 8.84 -0.86
C VAL A 129 -13.49 7.84 0.19
N PHE A 130 -14.80 7.60 0.27
CA PHE A 130 -15.35 6.64 1.20
C PHE A 130 -14.86 5.22 0.90
N TYR A 131 -14.98 4.78 -0.36
CA TYR A 131 -14.61 3.42 -0.75
C TYR A 131 -13.11 3.17 -0.60
N LEU A 132 -12.27 4.05 -1.15
CA LEU A 132 -10.81 3.91 -1.11
C LEU A 132 -10.24 4.14 0.29
N GLY A 133 -10.85 5.01 1.08
CA GLY A 133 -10.40 5.31 2.45
C GLY A 133 -10.87 4.33 3.51
N ARG A 134 -11.98 3.60 3.30
CA ARG A 134 -12.59 2.73 4.33
C ARG A 134 -12.69 1.26 3.95
N ILE A 135 -12.87 0.96 2.67
CA ILE A 135 -13.22 -0.39 2.21
C ILE A 135 -12.04 -1.04 1.50
N HIS A 136 -11.52 -0.40 0.45
CA HIS A 136 -10.42 -0.91 -0.35
C HIS A 136 -9.14 -1.02 0.49
N GLN A 137 -8.43 -2.13 0.34
CA GLN A 137 -7.20 -2.45 1.06
C GLN A 137 -7.30 -2.30 2.59
N SER A 138 -8.50 -2.51 3.18
CA SER A 138 -8.73 -2.21 4.61
C SER A 138 -8.25 -3.29 5.60
N ALA A 139 -8.01 -4.52 5.14
CA ALA A 139 -7.67 -5.65 6.01
C ALA A 139 -6.40 -5.47 6.87
N PRO A 140 -5.26 -4.93 6.38
CA PRO A 140 -4.03 -4.85 7.18
C PRO A 140 -4.21 -4.10 8.51
N ILE A 141 -4.94 -2.99 8.51
CA ILE A 141 -5.22 -2.22 9.73
C ILE A 141 -6.11 -3.01 10.69
N LYS A 142 -7.12 -3.74 10.16
CA LYS A 142 -8.00 -4.59 10.97
C LYS A 142 -7.23 -5.75 11.61
N VAL A 143 -6.34 -6.39 10.86
CA VAL A 143 -5.47 -7.46 11.33
C VAL A 143 -4.57 -6.99 12.46
N VAL A 144 -3.88 -5.86 12.30
CA VAL A 144 -3.00 -5.34 13.38
C VAL A 144 -3.80 -4.97 14.62
N ASN A 145 -4.98 -4.35 14.47
CA ASN A 145 -5.86 -4.06 15.60
C ASN A 145 -6.31 -5.34 16.32
N HIS A 146 -6.62 -6.40 15.57
CA HIS A 146 -6.99 -7.71 16.13
C HIS A 146 -5.83 -8.38 16.86
N LEU A 147 -4.63 -8.38 16.27
CA LEU A 147 -3.43 -8.92 16.90
C LEU A 147 -3.08 -8.14 18.18
N ARG A 148 -3.32 -6.82 18.20
CA ARG A 148 -3.18 -6.00 19.40
C ARG A 148 -4.13 -6.47 20.50
N SER A 149 -5.41 -6.67 20.22
CA SER A 149 -6.36 -7.18 21.23
C SER A 149 -6.02 -8.59 21.70
N GLU A 150 -5.63 -9.50 20.81
CA GLU A 150 -5.21 -10.86 21.18
C GLU A 150 -3.96 -10.83 22.08
N SER A 151 -3.00 -9.93 21.79
CA SER A 151 -1.79 -9.79 22.62
C SER A 151 -2.12 -9.36 24.06
N GLN A 152 -3.06 -8.42 24.23
CA GLN A 152 -3.49 -7.99 25.57
C GLN A 152 -4.11 -9.14 26.36
N GLN A 153 -4.90 -10.00 25.71
CA GLN A 153 -5.48 -11.18 26.34
C GLN A 153 -4.41 -12.22 26.67
N PHE A 154 -3.50 -12.46 25.73
CA PHE A 154 -2.40 -13.39 25.88
C PHE A 154 -1.52 -13.05 27.10
N PHE A 155 -1.16 -11.79 27.28
CA PHE A 155 -0.35 -11.36 28.43
C PHE A 155 -1.14 -11.29 29.73
N LYS A 156 -2.44 -10.96 29.71
CA LYS A 156 -3.29 -11.03 30.92
C LYS A 156 -3.42 -12.44 31.48
N GLN A 157 -3.41 -13.46 30.62
CA GLN A 157 -3.52 -14.86 31.02
C GLN A 157 -2.20 -15.45 31.55
N GLN A 158 -1.06 -14.78 31.30
CA GLN A 158 0.22 -15.17 31.88
C GLN A 158 0.26 -14.77 33.36
N LEU A 159 -0.03 -15.74 34.23
CA LEU A 159 0.18 -15.63 35.68
C LEU A 159 1.68 -15.33 35.97
N PRO A 160 2.00 -14.46 36.94
CA PRO A 160 3.38 -14.03 37.25
C PRO A 160 4.24 -15.10 37.95
N VAL A 161 3.98 -16.38 37.70
CA VAL A 161 4.46 -17.49 38.54
C VAL A 161 5.93 -17.83 38.30
N THR A 162 6.53 -17.41 37.18
CA THR A 162 7.91 -17.78 36.82
C THR A 162 8.83 -16.63 36.40
N GLY A 163 8.38 -15.37 36.46
CA GLY A 163 9.23 -14.21 36.11
C GLY A 163 9.74 -14.15 34.67
N GLN A 164 9.28 -15.05 33.78
CA GLN A 164 9.56 -15.04 32.35
C GLN A 164 8.24 -14.86 31.59
N GLU A 165 8.00 -13.64 31.12
CA GLU A 165 6.93 -13.35 30.17
C GLU A 165 7.24 -14.06 28.85
N LYS A 166 6.32 -14.91 28.38
CA LYS A 166 6.48 -15.60 27.09
C LYS A 166 6.08 -14.68 25.95
N ASP A 167 6.86 -14.68 24.88
CA ASP A 167 6.57 -13.88 23.70
C ASP A 167 5.41 -14.47 22.88
N MET A 168 4.50 -13.61 22.43
CA MET A 168 3.51 -13.92 21.40
C MET A 168 4.17 -13.87 20.03
N VAL A 169 4.28 -15.04 19.39
CA VAL A 169 4.89 -15.18 18.06
C VAL A 169 3.83 -15.16 16.97
N VAL A 170 3.95 -14.21 16.03
CA VAL A 170 3.08 -14.07 14.86
C VAL A 170 3.92 -14.20 13.60
N HIS A 171 3.55 -15.13 12.73
CA HIS A 171 4.23 -15.33 11.44
C HIS A 171 3.38 -14.78 10.30
N LEU A 172 3.97 -13.90 9.51
CA LEU A 172 3.31 -13.15 8.44
C LEU A 172 3.76 -13.71 7.10
N LEU A 173 3.00 -14.68 6.60
CA LEU A 173 3.18 -15.31 5.29
C LEU A 173 2.39 -14.53 4.22
N MET A 174 2.82 -13.29 4.01
CA MET A 174 2.18 -12.32 3.13
C MET A 174 3.25 -11.45 2.46
N PRO A 175 2.94 -10.71 1.37
CA PRO A 175 3.91 -9.85 0.71
C PRO A 175 4.46 -8.80 1.69
N CYS A 176 5.71 -8.43 1.47
CA CYS A 176 6.40 -7.44 2.27
C CYS A 176 5.68 -6.10 2.35
N HIS A 177 5.84 -5.41 3.49
CA HIS A 177 5.33 -4.06 3.72
C HIS A 177 3.80 -3.88 3.61
N HIS A 178 3.02 -4.97 3.48
CA HIS A 178 1.55 -4.89 3.42
C HIS A 178 0.91 -4.71 4.80
N LEU A 179 1.61 -5.04 5.88
CA LEU A 179 1.16 -4.88 7.26
C LEU A 179 1.99 -3.77 7.93
N PRO A 180 1.37 -2.79 8.63
CA PRO A 180 2.10 -1.71 9.27
C PRO A 180 2.98 -2.11 10.48
N GLY A 181 2.97 -3.40 10.84
CA GLY A 181 3.92 -4.01 11.77
C GLY A 181 3.90 -3.40 13.18
N HIS A 182 5.08 -3.36 13.81
CA HIS A 182 5.25 -2.96 15.21
C HIS A 182 4.79 -1.53 15.52
N ALA A 183 4.90 -0.59 14.57
CA ALA A 183 4.51 0.80 14.77
C ALA A 183 3.03 0.94 15.17
N PHE A 184 2.18 0.03 14.67
CA PHE A 184 0.76 0.00 14.99
C PHE A 184 0.42 -1.00 16.10
N LEU A 185 1.33 -1.88 16.52
CA LEU A 185 1.08 -2.73 17.70
C LEU A 185 1.32 -1.98 19.01
N PHE A 186 2.10 -0.89 18.98
CA PHE A 186 2.43 -0.10 20.16
C PHE A 186 1.23 0.63 20.76
N GLU A 187 0.96 0.40 22.05
CA GLU A 187 -0.08 1.11 22.82
C GLU A 187 0.44 1.51 24.21
N GLY A 188 0.84 2.78 24.32
CA GLY A 188 1.14 3.43 25.61
C GLY A 188 2.21 2.72 26.46
N ARG A 189 1.93 2.60 27.76
CA ARG A 189 2.84 2.02 28.78
C ARG A 189 2.91 0.49 28.77
N GLN A 190 2.14 -0.20 27.92
CA GLN A 190 2.19 -1.66 27.83
C GLN A 190 3.28 -2.08 26.84
N SER A 191 4.14 -2.99 27.32
CA SER A 191 5.35 -3.42 26.61
C SER A 191 4.98 -4.30 25.42
N THR A 192 5.05 -3.75 24.21
CA THR A 192 5.07 -4.55 22.95
C THR A 192 6.34 -5.37 22.78
N ARG A 193 7.27 -5.34 23.74
CA ARG A 193 8.54 -6.07 23.69
C ARG A 193 8.35 -7.58 23.58
N HIS A 194 7.15 -8.08 23.90
CA HIS A 194 6.82 -9.49 23.91
C HIS A 194 6.02 -9.96 22.68
N ILE A 195 5.80 -9.13 21.67
CA ILE A 195 5.23 -9.59 20.39
C ILE A 195 6.38 -9.74 19.39
N LYS A 196 6.58 -10.93 18.84
CA LYS A 196 7.56 -11.19 17.78
C LYS A 196 6.85 -11.37 16.45
N LEU A 197 7.06 -10.43 15.53
CA LEU A 197 6.58 -10.53 14.15
C LEU A 197 7.67 -11.11 13.27
N PHE A 198 7.39 -12.24 12.63
CA PHE A 198 8.24 -12.80 11.58
C PHE A 198 7.64 -12.46 10.22
N HIS A 199 8.38 -11.70 9.43
CA HIS A 199 8.00 -11.33 8.07
C HIS A 199 8.84 -12.12 7.06
N LEU A 200 8.30 -12.36 5.87
CA LEU A 200 9.13 -12.78 4.74
C LEU A 200 10.11 -11.65 4.42
N ASP A 201 11.38 -12.00 4.24
CA ASP A 201 12.42 -11.08 3.79
C ASP A 201 12.33 -10.84 2.27
N CYS A 202 12.42 -9.57 1.91
CA CYS A 202 12.39 -9.06 0.54
C CYS A 202 13.48 -8.01 0.34
N SER A 203 14.51 -8.05 1.18
CA SER A 203 15.72 -7.27 0.94
C SER A 203 16.25 -7.60 -0.46
N PRO A 204 16.65 -6.59 -1.24
CA PRO A 204 17.21 -6.85 -2.56
C PRO A 204 18.56 -7.56 -2.38
N PHE A 205 18.66 -8.78 -2.90
CA PHE A 205 19.91 -9.54 -2.94
C PHE A 205 20.57 -9.37 -4.31
N ASP A 206 21.90 -9.40 -4.36
CA ASP A 206 22.69 -9.31 -5.60
C ASP A 206 22.52 -10.58 -6.46
N GLY A 207 21.36 -10.72 -7.11
CA GLY A 207 21.06 -11.78 -8.09
C GLY A 207 20.33 -13.02 -7.56
N ASP A 208 20.08 -13.13 -6.26
CA ASP A 208 19.34 -14.26 -5.65
C ASP A 208 17.86 -13.92 -5.39
N ASP A 209 16.98 -14.91 -5.55
CA ASP A 209 15.57 -14.80 -5.16
C ASP A 209 15.44 -14.48 -3.66
N SER A 210 14.61 -13.49 -3.33
CA SER A 210 14.32 -13.15 -1.95
C SER A 210 13.58 -14.27 -1.21
N GLN A 211 13.51 -14.21 0.13
CA GLN A 211 12.74 -15.17 0.90
C GLN A 211 11.25 -15.13 0.50
N ALA A 212 10.72 -13.94 0.22
CA ALA A 212 9.38 -13.76 -0.30
C ALA A 212 9.18 -14.42 -1.67
N ASP A 213 10.14 -14.28 -2.59
CA ASP A 213 10.03 -14.89 -3.93
C ASP A 213 10.09 -16.41 -3.85
N ARG A 214 11.00 -16.97 -3.06
CA ARG A 214 11.06 -18.43 -2.81
C ARG A 214 9.76 -18.95 -2.20
N PHE A 215 9.17 -18.19 -1.26
CA PHE A 215 7.87 -18.54 -0.71
C PHE A 215 6.80 -18.57 -1.79
N TYR A 216 6.67 -17.54 -2.63
CA TYR A 216 5.62 -17.50 -3.65
C TYR A 216 5.85 -18.48 -4.83
N ASN A 217 7.09 -18.90 -5.07
CA ASN A 217 7.42 -19.92 -6.07
C ASN A 217 6.98 -21.33 -5.63
N ASN A 218 7.23 -21.71 -4.37
CA ASN A 218 6.73 -22.98 -3.80
C ASN A 218 6.35 -22.83 -2.31
N PRO A 219 5.13 -22.36 -2.00
CA PRO A 219 4.73 -22.02 -0.64
C PRO A 219 4.78 -23.19 0.34
N LEU A 220 4.36 -24.38 -0.09
CA LEU A 220 4.30 -25.56 0.77
C LEU A 220 5.71 -26.05 1.12
N GLU A 221 6.58 -26.19 0.12
CA GLU A 221 7.97 -26.59 0.33
C GLU A 221 8.72 -25.59 1.22
N PHE A 222 8.51 -24.30 0.99
CA PHE A 222 9.14 -23.24 1.76
C PHE A 222 8.79 -23.35 3.25
N VAL A 223 7.51 -23.54 3.58
CA VAL A 223 7.07 -23.63 4.99
C VAL A 223 7.59 -24.92 5.65
N GLN A 224 7.64 -26.03 4.91
CA GLN A 224 8.10 -27.33 5.42
C GLN A 224 9.62 -27.37 5.64
N LYS A 225 10.41 -26.91 4.67
CA LYS A 225 11.86 -27.11 4.64
C LYS A 225 12.66 -25.89 5.09
N VAL A 226 12.21 -24.68 4.75
CA VAL A 226 13.01 -23.45 4.89
C VAL A 226 12.69 -22.71 6.17
N SER A 227 11.44 -22.25 6.34
CA SER A 227 11.13 -21.32 7.43
C SER A 227 11.00 -22.06 8.76
N LYS A 228 10.27 -23.19 8.83
CA LYS A 228 9.96 -23.98 10.07
C LYS A 228 9.44 -23.18 11.28
N THR A 229 9.33 -21.87 11.20
CA THR A 229 8.84 -20.90 12.20
C THR A 229 7.38 -21.11 12.57
N HIS A 230 6.59 -21.77 11.72
CA HIS A 230 5.23 -22.20 12.05
C HIS A 230 5.18 -23.13 13.29
N LYS A 231 6.29 -23.78 13.66
CA LYS A 231 6.37 -24.62 14.87
C LYS A 231 6.24 -23.81 16.15
N GLU A 232 6.80 -22.59 16.17
CA GLU A 232 6.81 -21.68 17.32
C GLU A 232 5.72 -20.60 17.23
N ALA A 233 5.09 -20.46 16.06
CA ALA A 233 4.04 -19.48 15.83
C ALA A 233 2.77 -19.81 16.64
N HIS A 234 2.26 -18.78 17.33
CA HIS A 234 0.93 -18.81 17.94
C HIS A 234 -0.13 -18.39 16.91
N TYR A 235 0.23 -17.46 16.02
CA TYR A 235 -0.63 -16.99 14.94
C TYR A 235 0.11 -17.01 13.61
N VAL A 236 -0.60 -17.37 12.54
CA VAL A 236 -0.13 -17.23 11.16
C VAL A 236 -1.11 -16.36 10.39
N VAL A 237 -0.60 -15.34 9.72
CA VAL A 237 -1.40 -14.40 8.91
C VAL A 237 -1.00 -14.54 7.45
N MET A 238 -1.99 -14.69 6.58
CA MET A 238 -1.79 -14.80 5.13
C MET A 238 -3.01 -14.31 4.36
N TYR A 239 -2.86 -14.08 3.06
CA TYR A 239 -4.01 -13.81 2.18
C TYR A 239 -4.79 -15.09 1.85
N ASP A 240 -6.07 -14.96 1.57
CA ASP A 240 -6.93 -16.03 1.03
C ASP A 240 -6.68 -16.26 -0.49
N HIS A 241 -5.42 -16.38 -0.88
CA HIS A 241 -5.04 -16.53 -2.28
C HIS A 241 -4.75 -18.00 -2.62
N HIS A 242 -5.10 -18.42 -3.85
CA HIS A 242 -4.92 -19.80 -4.32
C HIS A 242 -3.48 -20.30 -4.17
N SER A 243 -2.48 -19.43 -4.40
CA SER A 243 -1.07 -19.79 -4.27
C SER A 243 -0.72 -20.30 -2.86
N VAL A 244 -1.33 -19.77 -1.81
CA VAL A 244 -1.00 -20.11 -0.41
C VAL A 244 -2.05 -21.00 0.26
N GLN A 245 -3.07 -21.44 -0.47
CA GLN A 245 -4.15 -22.27 0.09
C GLN A 245 -3.63 -23.60 0.65
N SER A 246 -2.71 -24.25 -0.06
CA SER A 246 -2.08 -25.51 0.37
C SER A 246 -1.32 -25.37 1.70
N VAL A 247 -0.76 -24.18 1.97
CA VAL A 247 -0.10 -23.87 3.25
C VAL A 247 -1.13 -23.80 4.39
N ALA A 248 -2.27 -23.15 4.16
CA ALA A 248 -3.32 -23.07 5.18
C ALA A 248 -3.85 -24.48 5.52
N GLU A 249 -4.10 -25.32 4.51
CA GLU A 249 -4.54 -26.71 4.69
C GLU A 249 -3.49 -27.53 5.46
N PHE A 250 -2.21 -27.43 5.08
CA PHE A 250 -1.11 -28.08 5.78
C PHE A 250 -1.01 -27.67 7.26
N LEU A 251 -1.13 -26.38 7.56
CA LEU A 251 -1.06 -25.90 8.95
C LEU A 251 -2.24 -26.40 9.78
N ILE A 252 -3.45 -26.42 9.20
CA ILE A 252 -4.65 -26.89 9.89
C ILE A 252 -4.60 -28.39 10.14
N GLN A 253 -4.24 -29.18 9.12
CA GLN A 253 -4.28 -30.64 9.19
C GLN A 253 -3.10 -31.24 9.97
N GLN A 254 -1.90 -30.64 9.88
CA GLN A 254 -0.66 -31.26 10.39
C GLN A 254 -0.04 -30.52 11.58
N HIS A 255 -0.45 -29.27 11.86
CA HIS A 255 0.20 -28.43 12.89
C HIS A 255 -0.77 -27.83 13.93
N ASN A 256 -1.99 -28.37 14.04
CA ASN A 256 -2.98 -27.99 15.05
C ASN A 256 -3.37 -26.50 15.01
N PHE A 257 -3.39 -25.92 13.80
CA PHE A 257 -3.95 -24.58 13.60
C PHE A 257 -5.44 -24.66 13.29
N THR A 258 -6.18 -23.64 13.72
CA THR A 258 -7.57 -23.43 13.34
C THR A 258 -7.74 -22.05 12.71
N LEU A 259 -8.72 -21.92 11.82
CA LEU A 259 -9.09 -20.62 11.28
C LEU A 259 -9.73 -19.79 12.39
N HIS A 260 -9.03 -18.73 12.80
CA HIS A 260 -9.45 -17.89 13.91
C HIS A 260 -10.29 -16.69 13.44
N GLN A 261 -9.85 -15.98 12.40
CA GLN A 261 -10.55 -14.80 11.91
C GLN A 261 -10.29 -14.53 10.42
N ARG A 262 -11.24 -13.86 9.76
CA ARG A 262 -11.10 -13.36 8.38
C ARG A 262 -11.43 -11.88 8.30
N PHE A 263 -10.60 -11.13 7.56
CA PHE A 263 -10.81 -9.70 7.32
C PHE A 263 -10.87 -9.41 5.83
N PHE A 264 -11.97 -8.78 5.40
CA PHE A 264 -12.11 -8.30 4.03
C PHE A 264 -11.05 -7.26 3.67
N HIS A 265 -10.36 -7.47 2.55
CA HIS A 265 -9.30 -6.62 2.02
C HIS A 265 -9.77 -5.78 0.84
N MET A 266 -10.24 -6.40 -0.25
CA MET A 266 -10.70 -5.70 -1.45
C MET A 266 -11.58 -6.59 -2.35
N HIS A 267 -12.37 -5.96 -3.22
CA HIS A 267 -13.26 -6.68 -4.15
C HIS A 267 -12.51 -7.25 -5.37
N LEU A 268 -11.64 -6.46 -5.97
CA LEU A 268 -10.90 -6.80 -7.19
C LEU A 268 -9.42 -6.97 -6.87
N THR A 269 -8.89 -8.16 -7.11
CA THR A 269 -7.47 -8.48 -6.94
C THR A 269 -6.75 -8.28 -8.27
N HIS A 270 -5.62 -7.57 -8.25
CA HIS A 270 -4.81 -7.29 -9.44
C HIS A 270 -3.43 -7.95 -9.41
N ASP A 271 -3.02 -8.48 -8.25
CA ASP A 271 -1.72 -9.07 -8.02
C ASP A 271 -1.87 -10.57 -7.71
N SER A 272 -1.00 -11.39 -8.31
CA SER A 272 -0.88 -12.83 -8.09
C SER A 272 -0.53 -13.25 -6.65
N ARG A 273 -0.13 -12.31 -5.79
CA ARG A 273 0.27 -12.55 -4.39
C ARG A 273 -0.76 -12.05 -3.38
N ILE A 274 -1.85 -11.41 -3.82
CA ILE A 274 -2.84 -10.72 -2.97
C ILE A 274 -4.23 -11.35 -3.12
N GLY A 275 -4.82 -11.72 -1.99
CA GLY A 275 -6.19 -12.22 -1.89
C GLY A 275 -7.24 -11.15 -1.62
N ARG A 276 -8.52 -11.53 -1.66
CA ARG A 276 -9.67 -10.66 -1.33
C ARG A 276 -9.82 -10.45 0.17
N GLN A 277 -9.27 -11.35 0.98
CA GLN A 277 -9.31 -11.34 2.43
C GLN A 277 -7.93 -11.68 3.00
N ILE A 278 -7.70 -11.26 4.25
CA ILE A 278 -6.59 -11.74 5.07
C ILE A 278 -7.17 -12.69 6.11
N ILE A 279 -6.59 -13.87 6.23
CA ILE A 279 -6.96 -14.88 7.21
C ILE A 279 -5.93 -14.91 8.34
N ILE A 280 -6.42 -15.17 9.55
CA ILE A 280 -5.60 -15.41 10.74
C ILE A 280 -5.86 -16.84 11.18
N LEU A 281 -4.81 -17.64 11.23
CA LEU A 281 -4.80 -18.98 11.81
C LEU A 281 -4.24 -18.88 13.23
N LYS A 282 -4.87 -19.54 14.20
CA LYS A 282 -4.43 -19.62 15.59
C LYS A 282 -4.08 -21.06 15.93
N LYS A 283 -2.97 -21.26 16.63
CA LYS A 283 -2.59 -22.58 17.12
C LYS A 283 -3.37 -22.90 18.40
N ASN A 284 -3.97 -24.08 18.46
CA ASN A 284 -4.67 -24.57 19.66
C ASN A 284 -3.69 -24.97 20.76
#